data_AF-A0A4Y2BIM9-F1
#
_entry.id   AF-A0A4Y2BIM9-F1
#
_cell.length_a   1.000
_cell.length_b   1.000
_cell.length_c   1.000
_cell.angle_alpha   90.00
_cell.angle_beta   90.00
_cell.angle_gamma   90.00
#
_symmetry.space_group_name_H-M   'P 1'
#
loop_
_entity.id
_entity.type
_entity.pdbx_description
1 polymer ?
#
loop_
_entity_poly.entity_id
_entity_poly.type
_entity_poly.pdbx_seq_one_letter_code
_entity_poly.pdbx_strand_id
1 'polypeptide(L)'
;MRKLVNVYQVWRDLQENAKKLQDVFKRRQQEFLSNLDNLFDIAHADALQLMKIEEDRLFLQRQREPGRPGHLGGVDKKRTDKEERARLRVVKKKVGESNMFPLQNPRYHTNHCKNIPVRLLVKI
;
A
#
# COMPACT_ATOMS: atom_id res chain seq x y z
N MET A 1 11.89 -11.38 4.09
CA MET A 1 12.03 -10.72 5.42
C MET A 1 13.44 -10.77 6.03
N ARG A 2 14.16 -11.90 6.00
CA ARG A 2 15.52 -12.00 6.60
C ARG A 2 16.52 -10.92 6.13
N LYS A 3 16.52 -10.56 4.85
CA LYS A 3 17.39 -9.48 4.31
C LYS A 3 17.13 -8.12 4.95
N LEU A 4 15.86 -7.76 5.15
CA LEU A 4 15.48 -6.47 5.75
C LEU A 4 15.90 -6.40 7.23
N VAL A 5 15.72 -7.50 7.96
CA VAL A 5 16.16 -7.60 9.36
C VAL A 5 17.66 -7.40 9.48
N ASN A 6 18.45 -8.03 8.61
CA ASN A 6 19.91 -7.86 8.60
C ASN A 6 20.31 -6.41 8.29
N VAL A 7 19.67 -5.78 7.32
CA VAL A 7 19.95 -4.38 6.94
C VAL A 7 19.62 -3.44 8.10
N TYR A 8 18.50 -3.66 8.79
CA TYR A 8 18.15 -2.90 9.99
C TYR A 8 19.20 -3.06 11.09
N GLN A 9 19.72 -4.27 11.30
CA GLN A 9 20.76 -4.50 12.30
C GLN A 9 22.05 -3.74 11.97
N VAL A 10 22.50 -3.79 10.72
CA VAL A 10 23.68 -3.03 10.27
C VAL A 10 23.46 -1.52 10.45
N TRP A 11 22.27 -1.01 10.15
CA TRP A 11 21.91 0.39 10.38
C TRP A 11 21.95 0.76 11.88
N ARG A 12 21.45 -0.11 12.76
CA ARG A 12 21.50 0.10 14.22
C ARG A 12 22.93 0.20 14.73
N ASP A 13 23.80 -0.70 14.29
CA ASP A 13 25.21 -0.68 14.68
C ASP A 13 25.92 0.60 14.18
N LEU A 14 25.56 1.09 12.98
CA LEU A 14 26.06 2.37 12.46
C LEU A 14 25.54 3.56 13.26
N GLN A 15 24.29 3.52 13.70
CA GLN A 15 23.67 4.58 14.51
C GLN A 15 24.38 4.76 15.84
N GLU A 16 24.74 3.67 16.53
CA GLU A 16 25.47 3.71 17.80
C GLU A 16 26.86 4.35 17.67
N ASN A 17 27.44 4.27 16.47
CA ASN A 17 28.76 4.81 16.16
C ASN A 17 28.71 6.14 15.39
N ALA A 18 27.52 6.73 15.20
CA ALA A 18 27.34 7.91 14.35
C ALA A 18 28.10 9.17 14.81
N LYS A 19 28.40 9.28 16.10
CA LYS A 19 29.14 10.41 16.68
C LYS A 19 30.67 10.28 16.54
N LYS A 20 31.17 9.11 16.11
CA LYS A 20 32.61 8.85 16.01
C LYS A 20 33.14 9.39 14.69
N LEU A 21 34.23 10.16 14.74
CA LEU A 21 34.82 10.83 13.56
C LEU A 21 35.91 10.02 12.84
N GLN A 22 36.23 8.81 13.33
CA GLN A 22 37.22 7.96 12.68
C GLN A 22 36.80 7.61 11.25
N ASP A 23 37.78 7.64 10.36
CA ASP A 23 37.61 7.37 8.93
C ASP A 23 36.98 6.00 8.65
N VAL A 24 37.29 5.00 9.50
CA VAL A 24 36.69 3.66 9.42
C VAL A 24 35.16 3.70 9.51
N PHE A 25 34.57 4.59 10.33
CA PHE A 25 33.12 4.71 10.44
C PHE A 25 32.52 5.43 9.23
N LYS A 26 33.21 6.43 8.68
CA LYS A 26 32.78 7.11 7.44
C LYS A 26 32.74 6.13 6.26
N ARG A 27 33.77 5.30 6.12
CA ARG A 27 33.80 4.23 5.11
C ARG A 27 32.64 3.26 5.24
N ARG A 28 32.37 2.77 6.46
CA ARG A 28 31.25 1.85 6.71
C ARG A 28 29.89 2.48 6.44
N GLN A 29 29.70 3.77 6.75
CA GLN A 29 28.48 4.49 6.40
C GLN A 29 28.30 4.59 4.88
N GLN A 30 29.37 4.91 4.16
CA GLN A 30 29.33 5.03 2.71
C GLN A 30 29.09 3.68 2.02
N GLU A 31 29.68 2.60 2.53
CA GLU A 31 29.42 1.24 2.09
C GLU A 31 27.95 0.83 2.34
N PHE A 32 27.41 1.18 3.50
CA PHE A 32 25.99 0.95 3.80
C PHE A 32 25.07 1.71 2.84
N LEU A 33 25.34 2.99 2.59
CA LEU A 33 24.58 3.81 1.64
C LEU A 33 24.64 3.24 0.21
N SER A 34 25.82 2.85 -0.25
CA SER A 34 26.00 2.20 -1.56
C SER A 34 25.22 0.88 -1.65
N ASN A 35 25.08 0.15 -0.54
CA ASN A 35 24.34 -1.10 -0.50
C ASN A 35 22.82 -0.91 -0.41
N LEU A 36 22.33 0.26 0.03
CA LEU A 36 20.89 0.57 0.00
C LEU A 36 20.34 0.63 -1.42
N ASP A 37 21.16 1.00 -2.39
CA ASP A 37 20.76 1.00 -3.80
C ASP A 37 20.42 -0.40 -4.31
N ASN A 38 20.90 -1.47 -3.68
CA ASN A 38 20.57 -2.86 -4.00
C ASN A 38 19.41 -3.41 -3.15
N LEU A 39 19.00 -2.67 -2.12
CA LEU A 39 17.99 -3.13 -1.16
C LEU A 39 16.60 -3.19 -1.80
N PHE A 40 16.30 -2.26 -2.71
CA PHE A 40 15.00 -2.12 -3.35
C PHE A 40 14.85 -2.91 -4.67
N ASP A 41 15.72 -3.88 -4.94
CA ASP A 41 15.56 -4.85 -6.04
C ASP A 41 14.50 -5.94 -5.74
N ILE A 42 13.54 -5.58 -4.88
CA ILE A 42 12.50 -6.41 -4.26
C ILE A 42 11.32 -6.60 -5.21
N ALA A 43 11.57 -6.81 -6.50
CA ALA A 43 10.55 -7.54 -7.26
C ALA A 43 10.63 -9.01 -6.84
N HIS A 44 9.51 -9.73 -6.93
CA HIS A 44 9.50 -11.20 -6.76
C HIS A 44 10.62 -11.81 -7.63
N ALA A 45 11.28 -12.88 -7.17
CA ALA A 45 12.36 -13.52 -7.93
C ALA A 45 11.91 -13.84 -9.37
N ASP A 46 10.67 -14.32 -9.47
CA ASP A 46 10.03 -14.69 -10.73
C ASP A 46 9.25 -13.54 -11.41
N ALA A 47 9.36 -12.29 -10.94
CA ALA A 47 8.58 -11.17 -11.47
C ALA A 47 8.78 -10.99 -12.98
N LEU A 48 10.01 -11.19 -13.48
CA LEU A 48 10.31 -11.12 -14.92
C LEU A 48 9.63 -12.23 -15.73
N GLN A 49 9.36 -13.39 -15.12
CA GLN A 49 8.69 -14.51 -15.75
C GLN A 49 7.16 -14.36 -15.71
N LEU A 50 6.64 -13.75 -14.64
CA LEU A 50 5.20 -13.51 -14.46
C LEU A 50 4.68 -12.34 -15.32
N MET A 51 5.54 -11.36 -15.63
CA MET A 51 5.21 -10.23 -16.48
C MET A 51 5.01 -10.67 -17.94
N LYS A 52 3.82 -10.37 -18.48
CA LYS A 52 3.46 -10.69 -19.87
C LYS A 52 3.88 -9.61 -20.87
N ILE A 53 3.98 -8.37 -20.39
CA ILE A 53 4.30 -7.19 -21.20
C ILE A 53 5.83 -7.06 -21.28
N GLU A 54 6.37 -6.81 -22.46
CA GLU A 54 7.82 -6.70 -22.67
C GLU A 54 8.39 -5.40 -22.11
N GLU A 55 7.66 -4.31 -22.29
CA GLU A 55 8.00 -2.98 -21.78
C GLU A 55 8.15 -2.98 -20.26
N ASP A 56 7.27 -3.68 -19.54
CA ASP A 56 7.31 -3.82 -18.08
C ASP A 56 8.52 -4.63 -17.62
N ARG A 57 8.91 -5.67 -18.37
CA ARG A 57 10.11 -6.48 -18.10
C ARG A 57 11.37 -5.65 -18.29
N LEU A 58 11.44 -4.88 -19.38
CA LEU A 58 12.56 -3.99 -19.67
C LEU A 58 12.66 -2.85 -18.65
N PHE A 59 11.52 -2.30 -18.23
CA PHE A 59 11.46 -1.31 -17.16
C PHE A 59 12.01 -1.88 -15.84
N LEU A 60 11.57 -3.09 -15.47
CA LEU A 60 12.06 -3.75 -14.26
C LEU A 60 13.57 -4.06 -14.33
N GLN A 61 14.10 -4.42 -15.50
CA GLN A 61 15.55 -4.58 -15.69
C GLN A 61 16.29 -3.26 -15.52
N ARG A 62 15.84 -2.18 -16.15
CA ARG A 62 16.42 -0.84 -15.98
C ARG A 62 16.32 -0.29 -14.56
N GLN A 63 15.33 -0.72 -13.78
CA GLN A 63 15.23 -0.35 -12.36
C GLN A 63 16.27 -1.09 -11.50
N ARG A 64 16.72 -2.28 -11.92
CA ARG A 64 17.75 -3.09 -11.25
C ARG A 64 19.18 -2.69 -11.65
N GLU A 65 19.34 -1.91 -12.72
CA GLU A 65 20.65 -1.41 -13.13
C GLU A 65 21.18 -0.36 -12.12
N PRO A 66 22.50 -0.35 -11.85
CA PRO A 66 23.12 0.67 -11.01
C PRO A 66 22.76 2.08 -11.49
N GLY A 67 22.42 2.97 -10.55
CA GLY A 67 21.96 4.33 -10.88
C GLY A 67 20.48 4.44 -11.25
N ARG A 68 19.73 3.32 -11.29
CA ARG A 68 18.26 3.26 -11.43
C ARG A 68 17.70 4.14 -12.57
N PRO A 69 18.16 3.97 -13.83
CA PRO A 69 17.63 4.73 -14.97
C PRO A 69 16.12 4.49 -15.20
N GLY A 70 15.59 3.35 -14.75
CA GLY A 70 14.15 3.06 -14.73
C GLY A 70 13.45 3.75 -13.55
N HIS A 71 12.98 4.98 -13.75
CA HIS A 71 12.08 5.69 -12.83
C HIS A 71 10.70 5.85 -13.48
N LEU A 72 9.62 5.49 -12.75
CA LEU A 72 8.24 5.81 -13.16
C LEU A 72 8.04 7.33 -13.13
N GLY A 73 8.22 7.97 -14.28
CA GLY A 73 8.01 9.40 -14.46
C GLY A 73 6.55 9.82 -14.29
N GLY A 74 6.30 11.13 -14.24
CA GLY A 74 4.97 11.70 -13.96
C GLY A 74 3.87 11.34 -14.99
N VAL A 75 4.23 10.86 -16.18
CA VAL A 75 3.25 10.45 -17.21
C VAL A 75 2.55 9.15 -16.83
N ASP A 76 3.30 8.16 -16.34
CA ASP A 76 2.73 6.86 -15.94
C ASP A 76 1.88 7.01 -14.68
N LYS A 77 2.29 7.85 -13.73
CA LYS A 77 1.46 8.19 -12.57
C LYS A 77 0.08 8.74 -12.97
N LYS A 78 0.03 9.65 -13.96
CA LYS A 78 -1.24 10.18 -14.48
C LYS A 78 -2.09 9.12 -15.17
N ARG A 79 -1.47 8.09 -15.77
CA ARG A 79 -2.17 6.95 -16.38
C ARG A 79 -2.73 6.01 -15.29
N THR A 80 -1.92 5.64 -14.30
CA THR A 80 -2.38 4.84 -13.14
C THR A 80 -3.54 5.51 -12.41
N ASP A 81 -3.46 6.82 -12.15
CA ASP A 81 -4.54 7.58 -11.48
C ASP A 81 -5.83 7.63 -12.32
N LYS A 82 -5.73 7.53 -13.65
CA LYS A 82 -6.91 7.43 -14.53
C LYS A 82 -7.52 6.04 -14.49
N GLU A 83 -6.69 5.00 -14.51
CA GLU A 83 -7.15 3.60 -14.41
C GLU A 83 -7.80 3.30 -13.06
N GLU A 84 -7.19 3.74 -11.96
CA GLU A 84 -7.76 3.63 -10.61
C GLU A 84 -9.11 4.34 -10.50
N ARG A 85 -9.23 5.57 -11.02
CA ARG A 85 -10.52 6.27 -11.08
C ARG A 85 -11.56 5.52 -11.92
N ALA A 86 -11.16 4.90 -13.02
CA ALA A 86 -12.07 4.10 -13.84
C ALA A 86 -12.55 2.84 -13.08
N ARG A 87 -11.64 2.13 -12.39
CA ARG A 87 -11.97 0.99 -11.53
C ARG A 87 -12.95 1.39 -10.43
N LEU A 88 -12.70 2.48 -9.72
CA LEU A 88 -13.58 2.98 -8.66
C LEU A 88 -14.99 3.31 -9.16
N ARG A 89 -15.12 3.85 -10.38
CA ARG A 89 -16.43 4.10 -11.01
C ARG A 89 -17.20 2.80 -11.29
N VAL A 90 -16.51 1.77 -11.77
CA VAL A 90 -17.12 0.45 -12.01
C VAL A 90 -17.56 -0.20 -10.70
N VAL A 91 -16.72 -0.14 -9.66
CA VAL A 91 -17.06 -0.65 -8.32
C VAL A 91 -18.27 0.10 -7.76
N LYS A 92 -18.30 1.43 -7.85
CA LYS A 92 -19.43 2.23 -7.35
C LYS A 92 -20.74 1.94 -8.09
N LYS A 93 -20.70 1.67 -9.40
CA LYS A 93 -21.88 1.24 -10.16
C LYS A 93 -22.37 -0.13 -9.71
N LYS A 94 -21.48 -1.11 -9.54
CA LYS A 94 -21.84 -2.46 -9.05
C LYS A 94 -22.43 -2.44 -7.63
N VAL A 95 -21.89 -1.61 -6.74
CA VAL A 95 -22.45 -1.40 -5.39
C VAL A 95 -23.80 -0.67 -5.44
N GLY A 96 -23.97 0.27 -6.38
CA GLY A 96 -25.28 0.90 -6.66
C GLY A 96 -26.30 -0.08 -7.23
N GLU A 97 -25.87 -1.01 -8.09
CA GLU A 97 -26.70 -2.06 -8.70
C GLU A 97 -27.09 -3.14 -7.68
N SER A 98 -26.19 -3.52 -6.74
CA SER A 98 -26.55 -4.43 -5.63
C SER A 98 -27.56 -3.83 -4.64
N ASN A 99 -27.63 -2.50 -4.56
CA ASN A 99 -28.64 -1.80 -3.76
C ASN A 99 -29.97 -1.61 -4.51
N MET A 100 -30.10 -2.17 -5.72
CA MET A 100 -31.30 -2.14 -6.56
C MET A 100 -32.11 -3.44 -6.46
N PHE A 101 -32.04 -4.15 -5.33
CA PHE A 101 -33.16 -5.02 -4.93
C PHE A 101 -34.15 -4.15 -4.16
N PRO A 102 -35.43 -4.03 -4.59
CA PRO A 102 -36.39 -3.23 -3.86
C PRO A 102 -36.60 -3.91 -2.50
N LEU A 103 -36.21 -3.23 -1.42
CA LEU A 103 -36.72 -3.51 -0.10
C LEU A 103 -38.24 -3.35 -0.18
N GLN A 104 -38.96 -4.47 -0.27
CA GLN A 104 -40.39 -4.52 -0.03
C GLN A 104 -40.61 -3.97 1.38
N ASN A 105 -41.03 -2.72 1.45
CA ASN A 105 -41.21 -1.98 2.68
C ASN A 105 -42.62 -2.29 3.20
N PRO A 106 -42.80 -3.07 4.29
CA PRO A 106 -44.12 -3.34 4.84
C PRO A 106 -44.52 -2.16 5.71
N ARG A 107 -45.55 -1.45 5.27
CA ARG A 107 -46.14 -0.28 5.93
C ARG A 107 -47.62 -0.29 5.49
N TYR A 108 -48.65 -0.36 6.32
CA TYR A 108 -48.82 -0.36 7.77
C TYR A 108 -50.20 -0.97 8.05
N HIS A 109 -50.33 -1.85 9.05
CA HIS A 109 -51.64 -2.05 9.67
C HIS A 109 -51.76 -1.06 10.82
N THR A 110 -52.75 -0.16 10.71
CA THR A 110 -53.16 0.72 11.79
C THR A 110 -53.78 -0.12 12.91
N ASN A 111 -53.12 -0.16 14.07
CA ASN A 111 -53.77 -0.62 15.29
C ASN A 111 -53.67 0.48 16.34
N HIS A 112 -54.80 1.16 16.45
CA HIS A 112 -55.23 1.96 17.56
C HIS A 112 -55.24 1.12 18.85
N CYS A 113 -54.34 1.37 19.80
CA CYS A 113 -54.66 1.20 21.22
C CYS A 113 -53.65 1.89 22.16
N LYS A 114 -54.07 3.04 22.69
CA LYS A 114 -54.03 3.43 24.11
C LYS A 114 -52.67 3.53 24.83
N ASN A 115 -52.36 4.78 25.15
CA ASN A 115 -51.54 5.30 26.25
C ASN A 115 -51.36 4.35 27.45
N ILE A 116 -50.11 4.08 27.83
CA ILE A 116 -49.71 3.79 29.21
C ILE A 116 -48.47 4.65 29.53
N PRO A 117 -48.42 5.39 30.66
CA PRO A 117 -47.40 6.40 30.92
C PRO A 117 -46.06 5.80 31.36
N VAL A 118 -45.01 6.56 31.06
CA VAL A 118 -43.62 6.32 31.44
C VAL A 118 -43.46 6.39 32.97
N ARG A 119 -43.15 5.28 33.64
CA ARG A 119 -42.51 5.27 34.97
C ARG A 119 -42.07 3.87 35.43
N LEU A 120 -40.76 3.61 35.32
CA LEU A 120 -39.91 2.83 36.25
C LEU A 120 -38.49 2.95 35.69
N LEU A 121 -37.71 3.94 36.13
CA LEU A 121 -36.71 3.82 37.20
C LEU A 121 -35.75 2.64 36.94
N VAL A 122 -34.55 2.91 36.41
CA VAL A 122 -33.31 3.19 37.19
C VAL A 122 -32.76 1.92 37.86
N LYS A 123 -31.49 1.63 37.52
CA LYS A 123 -30.49 0.79 38.22
C LYS A 123 -30.80 -0.71 38.32
N ILE A 124 -29.97 -1.52 37.66
CA ILE A 124 -28.77 -2.17 38.24
C ILE A 124 -27.74 -2.30 37.12
#